data_AF-A0AAJ1I3E4-F1
#
_entry.id   AF-A0AAJ1I3E4-F1
#
_cell.length_a   1.000
_cell.length_b   1.000
_cell.length_c   1.000
_cell.angle_alpha   90.00
_cell.angle_beta   90.00
_cell.angle_gamma   90.00
#
_symmetry.space_group_name_H-M   'P 1'
#
loop_
_entity.id
_entity.type
_entity.pdbx_description
1 polymer ?
#
loop_
_entity_poly.entity_id
_entity_poly.type
_entity_poly.pdbx_seq_one_letter_code
_entity_poly.pdbx_strand_id
1 'polypeptide(L)'
;MAKSLIRVMLSSRCVDAFPAGSKTNLTDLRKELKREIESAEMLGRKLFEVWINEDAPPAEGAQDSWDACLQAVRDCDVLIVLSNGNAGWAAGDQDIGICHAEYMEGLRSAQAKVRLVALPTVAGAPGSAGERNLRFQDYISRQSAFRGGEVKTVADAKKRVFEALLDAVVSLTQRGVQAAASTRFDVGAALDWSRFDFRQRKMAMESTLKTALGGLKGAKAVDGGVVVNLDGKDVAVVVHAIPASFSVAAARELVGRPFLEDHQRVKLLASAHGPLHLIACHRGATETQATSLLGFPDATVVSGPFGVFVADDVQKVQFAFLANCRDDSQTRHASQRFFEWLQQTGEAALVARRAVSRARIVKVVAKEINT
;
A
#
# COMPACT_ATOMS: atom_id res chain seq x y z
N MET A 1 -25.34 0.49 2.95
CA MET A 1 -25.72 -0.06 1.63
C MET A 1 -24.66 0.34 0.63
N ALA A 2 -24.08 -0.58 -0.12
CA ALA A 2 -23.09 -0.24 -1.14
C ALA A 2 -23.75 0.63 -2.22
N LYS A 3 -23.14 1.76 -2.58
CA LYS A 3 -23.60 2.58 -3.71
C LYS A 3 -23.63 1.70 -4.96
N SER A 4 -24.72 1.73 -5.73
CA SER A 4 -24.89 0.89 -6.93
C SER A 4 -24.19 1.46 -8.18
N LEU A 5 -23.82 2.74 -8.17
CA LEU A 5 -23.18 3.45 -9.27
C LEU A 5 -22.02 4.32 -8.77
N ILE A 6 -21.03 4.56 -9.63
CA ILE A 6 -19.93 5.49 -9.39
C ILE A 6 -20.43 6.91 -9.60
N ARG A 7 -20.37 7.75 -8.55
CA ARG A 7 -20.80 9.14 -8.63
C ARG A 7 -19.71 10.03 -9.18
N VAL A 8 -20.00 10.70 -10.28
CA VAL A 8 -19.10 11.66 -10.93
C VAL A 8 -19.66 13.07 -10.75
N MET A 9 -18.85 14.00 -10.26
CA MET A 9 -19.20 15.42 -10.27
C MET A 9 -18.45 16.15 -11.39
N LEU A 10 -19.18 16.93 -12.19
CA LEU A 10 -18.58 17.83 -13.19
C LEU A 10 -18.64 19.29 -12.69
N SER A 11 -17.47 19.82 -12.30
CA SER A 11 -17.29 21.21 -11.88
C SER A 11 -16.78 22.06 -13.04
N SER A 12 -17.37 23.24 -13.24
CA SER A 12 -16.92 24.24 -14.22
C SER A 12 -17.62 25.59 -13.99
N ARG A 13 -17.16 26.65 -14.68
CA ARG A 13 -17.89 27.93 -14.70
C ARG A 13 -19.08 27.87 -15.66
N CYS A 14 -20.30 27.77 -15.12
CA CYS A 14 -21.53 27.49 -15.88
C CYS A 14 -21.76 28.35 -17.15
N VAL A 15 -21.53 29.66 -17.07
CA VAL A 15 -21.99 30.63 -18.08
C VAL A 15 -20.94 31.01 -19.12
N ASP A 16 -19.70 30.54 -18.96
CA ASP A 16 -18.63 30.94 -19.88
C ASP A 16 -18.79 30.21 -21.22
N ALA A 17 -18.67 30.96 -22.31
CA ALA A 17 -18.71 30.41 -23.66
C ALA A 17 -17.49 29.51 -23.94
N PHE A 18 -17.73 28.34 -24.52
CA PHE A 18 -16.66 27.42 -24.89
C PHE A 18 -16.98 26.69 -26.21
N PRO A 19 -16.08 26.73 -27.22
CA PRO A 19 -14.86 27.55 -27.29
C PRO A 19 -15.15 29.05 -27.23
N ALA A 20 -14.14 29.88 -26.99
CA ALA A 20 -14.33 31.34 -26.90
C ALA A 20 -15.03 31.89 -28.15
N GLY A 21 -16.07 32.71 -27.96
CA GLY A 21 -16.89 33.25 -29.06
C GLY A 21 -17.98 32.30 -29.59
N SER A 22 -18.09 31.08 -29.06
CA SER A 22 -19.18 30.15 -29.37
C SER A 22 -20.49 30.57 -28.71
N LYS A 23 -21.63 30.12 -29.28
CA LYS A 23 -22.95 30.19 -28.63
C LYS A 23 -23.12 29.12 -27.53
N THR A 24 -22.32 28.06 -27.58
CA THR A 24 -22.31 26.99 -26.59
C THR A 24 -21.54 27.43 -25.35
N ASN A 25 -22.10 27.20 -24.17
CA ASN A 25 -21.45 27.47 -22.90
C ASN A 25 -21.07 26.17 -22.16
N LEU A 26 -20.37 26.29 -21.04
CA LEU A 26 -19.95 25.13 -20.24
C LEU A 26 -21.12 24.41 -19.55
N THR A 27 -22.28 25.05 -19.40
CA THR A 27 -23.53 24.36 -18.97
C THR A 27 -23.99 23.37 -20.02
N ASP A 28 -24.02 23.78 -21.30
CA ASP A 28 -24.43 22.92 -22.40
C ASP A 28 -23.49 21.71 -22.53
N LEU A 29 -22.18 21.95 -22.44
CA LEU A 29 -21.17 20.90 -22.44
C LEU A 29 -21.37 19.91 -21.27
N ARG A 30 -21.61 20.40 -20.05
CA ARG A 30 -21.83 19.53 -18.88
C ARG A 30 -23.09 18.70 -18.99
N LYS A 31 -24.20 19.27 -19.49
CA LYS A 31 -25.44 18.52 -19.75
C LYS A 31 -25.27 17.45 -20.82
N GLU A 32 -24.43 17.71 -21.82
CA GLU A 32 -24.09 16.72 -22.84
C GLU A 32 -23.20 15.61 -22.28
N LEU A 33 -22.12 15.96 -21.58
CA LEU A 33 -21.24 15.01 -20.89
C LEU A 33 -21.99 14.12 -19.90
N LYS A 34 -22.90 14.70 -19.11
CA LYS A 34 -23.76 13.95 -18.19
C LYS A 34 -24.51 12.84 -18.93
N ARG A 35 -25.21 13.18 -20.02
CA ARG A 35 -25.98 12.21 -20.81
C ARG A 35 -25.09 11.11 -21.40
N GLU A 36 -23.93 11.49 -21.94
CA GLU A 36 -22.98 10.53 -22.53
C GLU A 36 -22.37 9.60 -21.47
N ILE A 37 -21.99 10.12 -20.30
CA ILE A 37 -21.39 9.32 -19.21
C ILE A 37 -22.44 8.40 -18.57
N GLU A 38 -23.66 8.87 -18.33
CA GLU A 38 -24.74 8.06 -17.74
C GLU A 38 -25.32 7.01 -18.70
N SER A 39 -25.12 7.18 -20.01
CA SER A 39 -25.46 6.18 -21.03
C SER A 39 -24.35 5.18 -21.29
N ALA A 40 -23.14 5.40 -20.76
CA ALA A 40 -22.05 4.44 -20.88
C ALA A 40 -22.38 3.15 -20.13
N GLU A 41 -22.31 2.03 -20.86
CA GLU A 41 -22.50 0.70 -20.31
C GLU A 41 -21.18 -0.05 -20.23
N MET A 42 -21.00 -0.77 -19.13
CA MET A 42 -19.94 -1.75 -18.96
C MET A 42 -20.58 -3.09 -18.66
N LEU A 43 -20.32 -4.09 -19.51
CA LEU A 43 -20.93 -5.42 -19.40
C LEU A 43 -22.47 -5.39 -19.35
N GLY A 44 -23.10 -4.51 -20.14
CA GLY A 44 -24.56 -4.36 -20.22
C GLY A 44 -25.20 -3.71 -18.98
N ARG A 45 -24.42 -2.99 -18.17
CA ARG A 45 -24.90 -2.29 -16.97
C ARG A 45 -24.42 -0.85 -16.98
N LYS A 46 -25.30 0.06 -16.57
CA LYS A 46 -24.92 1.45 -16.27
C LYS A 46 -23.93 1.44 -15.12
N LEU A 47 -22.90 2.26 -15.24
CA LEU A 47 -21.81 2.33 -14.25
C LEU A 47 -21.78 3.66 -13.49
N PHE A 48 -22.26 4.74 -14.10
CA PHE A 48 -22.09 6.10 -13.59
C PHE A 48 -23.42 6.79 -13.27
N GLU A 49 -23.37 7.66 -12.26
CA GLU A 49 -24.37 8.69 -11.95
C GLU A 49 -23.64 10.03 -11.95
N VAL A 50 -24.11 11.02 -12.71
CA VAL A 50 -23.39 12.30 -12.85
C VAL A 50 -24.15 13.41 -12.15
N TRP A 51 -23.47 14.15 -11.28
CA TRP A 51 -23.98 15.34 -10.65
C TRP A 51 -23.46 16.61 -11.35
N ILE A 52 -24.39 17.52 -11.64
CA ILE A 52 -24.14 18.88 -12.10
C ILE A 52 -25.04 19.84 -11.30
N ASN A 53 -24.55 21.04 -11.03
CA ASN A 53 -25.29 22.03 -10.25
C ASN A 53 -26.64 22.42 -10.87
N GLU A 54 -26.77 22.30 -12.19
CA GLU A 54 -27.98 22.64 -12.94
C GLU A 54 -29.19 21.75 -12.63
N ASP A 55 -28.95 20.56 -12.09
CA ASP A 55 -30.00 19.61 -11.70
C ASP A 55 -30.37 19.77 -10.21
N ALA A 56 -29.65 20.62 -9.45
CA ALA A 56 -29.95 20.85 -8.06
C ALA A 56 -31.31 21.57 -7.92
N PRO A 57 -32.16 21.20 -6.93
CA PRO A 57 -33.40 21.92 -6.65
C PRO A 57 -33.14 23.42 -6.48
N PRO A 58 -34.08 24.30 -6.85
CA PRO A 58 -33.93 25.74 -6.60
C PRO A 58 -33.70 25.96 -5.11
N ALA A 59 -32.51 26.40 -4.75
CA ALA A 59 -32.16 26.70 -3.37
C ALA A 59 -32.56 28.16 -3.04
N GLU A 60 -33.06 28.42 -1.84
CA GLU A 60 -33.41 29.76 -1.38
C GLU A 60 -32.14 30.54 -1.01
N GLY A 61 -31.36 30.96 -2.02
CA GLY A 61 -30.20 31.84 -1.86
C GLY A 61 -28.85 31.24 -2.26
N ALA A 62 -27.85 32.12 -2.38
CA ALA A 62 -26.50 31.75 -2.85
C ALA A 62 -25.73 30.87 -1.84
N GLN A 63 -26.02 31.01 -0.55
CA GLN A 63 -25.35 30.26 0.52
C GLN A 63 -25.70 28.76 0.45
N ASP A 64 -26.98 28.43 0.18
CA ASP A 64 -27.42 27.05 0.03
C ASP A 64 -26.84 26.36 -1.22
N SER A 65 -26.72 27.10 -2.34
CA SER A 65 -26.08 26.56 -3.55
C SER A 65 -24.58 26.27 -3.36
N TRP A 66 -23.89 27.09 -2.57
CA TRP A 66 -22.48 26.87 -2.24
C TRP A 66 -22.30 25.57 -1.44
N ASP A 67 -23.10 25.39 -0.39
CA ASP A 67 -23.02 24.20 0.46
C ASP A 67 -23.43 22.94 -0.30
N ALA A 68 -24.44 23.02 -1.19
CA ALA A 68 -24.83 21.92 -2.05
C ALA A 68 -23.68 21.48 -2.99
N CYS A 69 -22.97 22.42 -3.61
CA CYS A 69 -21.78 22.12 -4.43
C CYS A 69 -20.68 21.43 -3.61
N LEU A 70 -20.35 21.94 -2.43
CA LEU A 70 -19.31 21.33 -1.59
C LEU A 70 -19.73 19.95 -1.07
N GLN A 71 -21.01 19.76 -0.75
CA GLN A 71 -21.53 18.45 -0.38
C GLN A 71 -21.44 17.46 -1.54
N ALA A 72 -21.78 17.88 -2.76
CA ALA A 72 -21.61 17.06 -3.96
C ALA A 72 -20.13 16.68 -4.20
N VAL A 73 -19.19 17.59 -3.94
CA VAL A 73 -17.74 17.29 -3.99
C VAL A 73 -17.39 16.21 -2.98
N ARG A 74 -17.91 16.26 -1.74
CA ARG A 74 -17.64 15.25 -0.72
C ARG A 74 -18.22 13.88 -1.10
N ASP A 75 -19.44 13.87 -1.62
CA ASP A 75 -20.21 12.65 -1.87
C ASP A 75 -19.86 11.96 -3.19
N CYS A 76 -19.23 12.67 -4.14
CA CYS A 76 -18.77 12.07 -5.38
C CYS A 76 -17.56 11.15 -5.17
N ASP A 77 -17.51 10.10 -6.00
CA ASP A 77 -16.42 9.13 -6.04
C ASP A 77 -15.32 9.57 -7.04
N VAL A 78 -15.67 10.39 -8.04
CA VAL A 78 -14.77 11.05 -8.98
C VAL A 78 -15.17 12.52 -9.16
N LEU A 79 -14.23 13.44 -9.02
CA LEU A 79 -14.42 14.86 -9.32
C LEU A 79 -13.67 15.22 -10.59
N ILE A 80 -14.37 15.68 -11.62
CA ILE A 80 -13.77 16.21 -12.85
C ILE A 80 -13.99 17.72 -12.89
N VAL A 81 -12.89 18.47 -12.90
CA VAL A 81 -12.90 19.93 -12.96
C VAL A 81 -12.53 20.37 -14.37
N LEU A 82 -13.47 21.01 -15.08
CA LEU A 82 -13.24 21.68 -16.35
C LEU A 82 -12.86 23.14 -16.07
N SER A 83 -11.56 23.46 -16.13
CA SER A 83 -11.07 24.79 -15.73
C SER A 83 -10.58 25.59 -16.93
N ASN A 84 -11.21 26.74 -17.17
CA ASN A 84 -10.74 27.80 -18.06
C ASN A 84 -10.02 28.94 -17.28
N GLY A 85 -9.63 28.68 -16.02
CA GLY A 85 -8.99 29.67 -15.15
C GLY A 85 -9.94 30.67 -14.49
N ASN A 86 -11.27 30.55 -14.67
CA ASN A 86 -12.27 31.34 -13.96
C ASN A 86 -12.58 30.70 -12.60
N ALA A 87 -12.44 31.45 -11.51
CA ALA A 87 -12.63 30.95 -10.15
C ALA A 87 -14.12 30.76 -9.77
N GLY A 88 -15.06 31.31 -10.55
CA GLY A 88 -16.48 31.29 -10.21
C GLY A 88 -16.96 32.51 -9.43
N TRP A 89 -18.23 32.46 -9.03
CA TRP A 89 -18.88 33.49 -8.21
C TRP A 89 -18.36 33.42 -6.76
N ALA A 90 -18.28 34.58 -6.12
CA ALA A 90 -17.89 34.76 -4.71
C ALA A 90 -18.75 35.88 -4.09
N ALA A 91 -18.97 35.84 -2.77
CA ALA A 91 -19.81 36.81 -2.07
C ALA A 91 -19.12 38.18 -1.89
N GLY A 92 -17.85 38.18 -1.49
CA GLY A 92 -17.01 39.37 -1.35
C GLY A 92 -15.88 39.46 -2.38
N ASP A 93 -15.28 40.65 -2.47
CA ASP A 93 -14.20 40.95 -3.41
C ASP A 93 -12.90 40.18 -3.13
N GLN A 94 -12.64 39.83 -1.87
CA GLN A 94 -11.44 39.09 -1.45
C GLN A 94 -11.69 37.58 -1.30
N ASP A 95 -12.93 37.13 -1.45
CA ASP A 95 -13.29 35.73 -1.27
C ASP A 95 -12.79 34.85 -2.44
N ILE A 96 -12.78 33.53 -2.20
CA ILE A 96 -12.56 32.54 -3.24
C ILE A 96 -13.86 32.27 -4.00
N GLY A 97 -13.75 31.90 -5.27
CA GLY A 97 -14.91 31.55 -6.06
C GLY A 97 -15.29 30.08 -5.89
N ILE A 98 -16.54 29.72 -6.19
CA ILE A 98 -17.05 28.37 -5.98
C ILE A 98 -16.23 27.29 -6.70
N CYS A 99 -15.76 27.54 -7.93
CA CYS A 99 -14.97 26.55 -8.67
C CYS A 99 -13.59 26.32 -8.03
N HIS A 100 -13.02 27.37 -7.41
CA HIS A 100 -11.81 27.24 -6.59
C HIS A 100 -12.12 26.41 -5.34
N ALA A 101 -13.20 26.72 -4.64
CA ALA A 101 -13.59 26.00 -3.42
C ALA A 101 -13.86 24.51 -3.68
N GLU A 102 -14.57 24.17 -4.76
CA GLU A 102 -14.83 22.78 -5.18
C GLU A 102 -13.54 22.00 -5.45
N TYR A 103 -12.60 22.61 -6.18
CA TYR A 103 -11.31 21.98 -6.49
C TYR A 103 -10.48 21.78 -5.22
N MET A 104 -10.39 22.80 -4.37
CA MET A 104 -9.68 22.74 -3.08
C MET A 104 -10.29 21.66 -2.17
N GLU A 105 -11.61 21.59 -2.08
CA GLU A 105 -12.32 20.60 -1.25
C GLU A 105 -12.12 19.17 -1.79
N GLY A 106 -12.09 18.99 -3.11
CA GLY A 106 -11.78 17.71 -3.73
C GLY A 106 -10.37 17.22 -3.38
N LEU A 107 -9.38 18.12 -3.46
CA LEU A 107 -7.99 17.81 -3.10
C LEU A 107 -7.85 17.50 -1.60
N ARG A 108 -8.51 18.29 -0.75
CA ARG A 108 -8.50 18.12 0.72
C ARG A 108 -9.15 16.83 1.16
N SER A 109 -10.29 16.47 0.58
CA SER A 109 -11.06 15.29 0.96
C SER A 109 -10.40 13.99 0.47
N ALA A 110 -10.06 13.93 -0.81
CA ALA A 110 -9.36 12.78 -1.39
C ALA A 110 -8.71 13.16 -2.73
N GLN A 111 -7.46 13.66 -2.70
CA GLN A 111 -6.71 14.04 -3.91
C GLN A 111 -6.78 13.01 -5.05
N ALA A 112 -6.76 11.71 -4.73
CA ALA A 112 -6.80 10.63 -5.71
C ALA A 112 -8.08 10.61 -6.59
N LYS A 113 -9.18 11.23 -6.15
CA LYS A 113 -10.44 11.28 -6.91
C LYS A 113 -10.55 12.45 -7.88
N VAL A 114 -9.64 13.41 -7.80
CA VAL A 114 -9.70 14.65 -8.57
C VAL A 114 -9.02 14.48 -9.92
N ARG A 115 -9.67 14.95 -10.98
CA ARG A 115 -9.11 15.06 -12.33
C ARG A 115 -9.37 16.47 -12.87
N LEU A 116 -8.33 17.10 -13.40
CA LEU A 116 -8.42 18.45 -13.96
C LEU A 116 -8.32 18.36 -15.49
N VAL A 117 -9.28 18.96 -16.18
CA VAL A 117 -9.21 19.15 -17.63
C VAL A 117 -9.02 20.64 -17.86
N ALA A 118 -7.81 21.01 -18.27
CA ALA A 118 -7.46 22.40 -18.56
C ALA A 118 -8.07 22.82 -19.91
N LEU A 119 -8.93 23.83 -19.87
CA LEU A 119 -9.46 24.53 -21.03
C LEU A 119 -8.61 25.77 -21.31
N PRO A 120 -8.70 26.36 -22.52
CA PRO A 120 -8.08 27.65 -22.82
C PRO A 120 -8.52 28.71 -21.80
N THR A 121 -7.54 29.44 -21.27
CA THR A 121 -7.80 30.47 -20.24
C THR A 121 -8.66 31.58 -20.80
N VAL A 122 -9.71 31.97 -20.06
CA VAL A 122 -10.52 33.14 -20.43
C VAL A 122 -9.73 34.44 -20.28
N ALA A 123 -10.07 35.46 -21.07
CA ALA A 123 -9.49 36.78 -20.93
C ALA A 123 -9.69 37.33 -19.51
N GLY A 124 -8.70 38.04 -18.98
CA GLY A 124 -8.76 38.61 -17.64
C GLY A 124 -9.97 39.53 -17.47
N ALA A 125 -10.67 39.38 -16.35
CA ALA A 125 -11.70 40.34 -15.94
C ALA A 125 -11.04 41.51 -15.19
N PRO A 126 -11.53 42.75 -15.30
CA PRO A 126 -11.06 43.85 -14.47
C PRO A 126 -11.51 43.69 -13.00
N GLY A 127 -10.81 44.35 -12.08
CA GLY A 127 -11.18 44.44 -10.66
C GLY A 127 -11.01 43.13 -9.87
N SER A 128 -11.78 43.00 -8.79
CA SER A 128 -11.69 41.89 -7.82
C SER A 128 -11.89 40.50 -8.44
N ALA A 129 -12.74 40.40 -9.47
CA ALA A 129 -12.95 39.16 -10.21
C ALA A 129 -11.68 38.71 -10.97
N GLY A 130 -10.93 39.65 -11.54
CA GLY A 130 -9.65 39.39 -12.20
C GLY A 130 -8.59 38.86 -11.25
N GLU A 131 -8.42 39.54 -10.12
CA GLU A 131 -7.47 39.12 -9.07
C GLU A 131 -7.83 37.72 -8.53
N ARG A 132 -9.12 37.44 -8.32
CA ARG A 132 -9.59 36.13 -7.88
C ARG A 132 -9.29 35.03 -8.90
N ASN A 133 -9.49 35.30 -10.19
CA ASN A 133 -9.13 34.37 -11.26
C ASN A 133 -7.62 34.12 -11.31
N LEU A 134 -6.79 35.15 -11.14
CA LEU A 134 -5.33 35.00 -11.06
C LEU A 134 -4.90 34.13 -9.88
N ARG A 135 -5.49 34.35 -8.69
CA ARG A 135 -5.23 33.49 -7.51
C ARG A 135 -5.60 32.03 -7.78
N PHE A 136 -6.72 31.77 -8.45
CA PHE A 136 -7.13 30.41 -8.79
C PHE A 136 -6.21 29.76 -9.85
N GLN A 137 -5.79 30.51 -10.87
CA GLN A 137 -4.85 30.05 -11.89
C GLN A 137 -3.50 29.71 -11.27
N ASP A 138 -2.97 30.57 -10.40
CA ASP A 138 -1.74 30.30 -9.64
C ASP A 138 -1.90 29.05 -8.75
N TYR A 139 -3.03 28.93 -8.04
CA TYR A 139 -3.33 27.75 -7.23
C TYR A 139 -3.33 26.45 -8.06
N ILE A 140 -4.04 26.41 -9.20
CA ILE A 140 -4.05 25.27 -10.11
C ILE A 140 -2.63 24.96 -10.63
N SER A 141 -1.86 25.99 -10.99
CA SER A 141 -0.55 25.83 -11.60
C SER A 141 0.42 25.05 -10.70
N ARG A 142 0.28 25.21 -9.38
CA ARG A 142 1.09 24.55 -8.34
C ARG A 142 0.65 23.12 -8.02
N GLN A 143 -0.53 22.69 -8.46
CA GLN A 143 -1.02 21.34 -8.21
C GLN A 143 -0.61 20.37 -9.33
N SER A 144 -0.15 19.17 -8.94
CA SER A 144 0.12 18.04 -9.83
C SER A 144 -1.14 17.19 -10.05
N ALA A 145 -2.20 17.81 -10.58
CA ALA A 145 -3.37 17.06 -11.03
C ALA A 145 -3.13 16.48 -12.43
N PHE A 146 -3.82 15.39 -12.78
CA PHE A 146 -3.97 14.98 -14.18
C PHE A 146 -4.43 16.19 -14.99
N ARG A 147 -3.73 16.55 -16.09
CA ARG A 147 -4.06 17.72 -16.93
C ARG A 147 -4.59 17.37 -18.32
N GLY A 148 -4.67 16.08 -18.67
CA GLY A 148 -4.96 15.66 -20.04
C GLY A 148 -3.97 16.26 -21.05
N GLY A 149 -4.28 16.15 -22.34
CA GLY A 149 -3.60 16.94 -23.38
C GLY A 149 -4.41 18.19 -23.75
N GLU A 150 -3.91 18.94 -24.73
CA GLU A 150 -4.50 20.22 -25.16
C GLU A 150 -5.99 20.10 -25.55
N VAL A 151 -6.79 21.12 -25.19
CA VAL A 151 -8.23 21.21 -25.47
C VAL A 151 -8.52 22.50 -26.24
N LYS A 152 -9.02 22.40 -27.47
CA LYS A 152 -9.39 23.57 -28.30
C LYS A 152 -10.88 23.58 -28.64
N THR A 153 -11.48 22.41 -28.73
CA THR A 153 -12.86 22.22 -29.19
C THR A 153 -13.71 21.49 -28.15
N VAL A 154 -15.04 21.50 -28.36
CA VAL A 154 -16.00 20.67 -27.60
C VAL A 154 -15.62 19.19 -27.67
N ALA A 155 -15.25 18.71 -28.86
CA ALA A 155 -14.85 17.31 -29.07
C ALA A 155 -13.59 16.96 -28.26
N ASP A 156 -12.60 17.86 -28.21
CA ASP A 156 -11.41 17.66 -27.39
C ASP A 156 -11.77 17.60 -25.91
N ALA A 157 -12.60 18.53 -25.43
CA ALA A 157 -13.03 18.58 -24.04
C ALA A 157 -13.73 17.26 -23.64
N LYS A 158 -14.66 16.76 -24.48
CA LYS A 158 -15.30 15.47 -24.25
C LYS A 158 -14.30 14.32 -24.19
N LYS A 159 -13.41 14.25 -25.17
CA LYS A 159 -12.35 13.22 -25.20
C LYS A 159 -11.53 13.24 -23.90
N ARG A 160 -11.09 14.42 -23.44
CA ARG A 160 -10.30 14.54 -22.20
C ARG A 160 -11.08 14.17 -20.95
N VAL A 161 -12.38 14.45 -20.91
CA VAL A 161 -13.23 14.02 -19.79
C VAL A 161 -13.34 12.49 -19.73
N PHE A 162 -13.53 11.82 -20.86
CA PHE A 162 -13.58 10.35 -20.90
C PHE A 162 -12.23 9.71 -20.56
N GLU A 163 -11.11 10.27 -21.03
CA GLU A 163 -9.77 9.85 -20.63
C GLU A 163 -9.55 10.00 -19.12
N ALA A 164 -9.96 11.13 -18.55
CA ALA A 164 -9.88 11.40 -17.12
C ALA A 164 -10.74 10.42 -16.30
N LEU A 165 -11.95 10.11 -16.76
CA LEU A 165 -12.86 9.18 -16.11
C LEU A 165 -12.30 7.75 -16.14
N LEU A 166 -11.77 7.31 -17.28
CA LEU A 166 -11.12 6.01 -17.42
C LEU A 166 -9.92 5.88 -16.47
N ASP A 167 -9.04 6.88 -16.43
CA ASP A 167 -7.90 6.90 -15.50
C ASP A 167 -8.35 6.86 -14.04
N ALA A 168 -9.41 7.60 -13.67
CA ALA A 168 -9.98 7.55 -12.33
C ALA A 168 -10.46 6.14 -11.97
N VAL A 169 -11.23 5.50 -12.84
CA VAL A 169 -11.73 4.12 -12.60
C VAL A 169 -10.58 3.14 -12.43
N VAL A 170 -9.58 3.16 -13.32
CA VAL A 170 -8.45 2.23 -13.26
C VAL A 170 -7.61 2.47 -12.00
N SER A 171 -7.20 3.71 -11.76
CA SER A 171 -6.30 4.05 -10.64
C SER A 171 -6.94 3.83 -9.28
N LEU A 172 -8.22 4.18 -9.11
CA LEU A 172 -8.95 3.98 -7.86
C LEU A 172 -9.22 2.49 -7.61
N THR A 173 -9.51 1.71 -8.65
CA THR A 173 -9.66 0.25 -8.52
C THR A 173 -8.35 -0.39 -8.06
N GLN A 174 -7.23 -0.07 -8.70
CA GLN A 174 -5.90 -0.58 -8.32
C GLN A 174 -5.53 -0.20 -6.89
N ARG A 175 -5.76 1.06 -6.50
CA ARG A 175 -5.55 1.54 -5.12
C ARG A 175 -6.46 0.83 -4.11
N GLY A 176 -7.72 0.57 -4.49
CA GLY A 176 -8.66 -0.19 -3.68
C GLY A 176 -8.15 -1.60 -3.38
N VAL A 177 -7.62 -2.30 -4.39
CA VAL A 177 -7.00 -3.63 -4.22
C VAL A 177 -5.77 -3.57 -3.30
N GLN A 178 -4.90 -2.57 -3.49
CA GLN A 178 -3.72 -2.38 -2.63
C GLN A 178 -4.10 -2.11 -1.17
N ALA A 179 -5.11 -1.26 -0.94
CA ALA A 179 -5.61 -0.99 0.40
C ALA A 179 -6.26 -2.23 1.03
N ALA A 180 -7.08 -2.97 0.28
CA ALA A 180 -7.73 -4.19 0.77
C ALA A 180 -6.74 -5.32 1.08
N ALA A 181 -5.59 -5.37 0.39
CA ALA A 181 -4.52 -6.31 0.72
C ALA A 181 -3.96 -6.09 2.14
N SER A 182 -4.08 -4.89 2.70
CA SER A 182 -3.64 -4.58 4.06
C SER A 182 -4.65 -4.97 5.16
N THR A 183 -5.92 -5.22 4.79
CA THR A 183 -7.05 -5.43 5.74
C THR A 183 -7.55 -6.88 5.82
N ARG A 184 -6.96 -7.84 5.09
CA ARG A 184 -7.37 -9.27 5.06
C ARG A 184 -7.23 -10.06 6.39
N PHE A 185 -7.15 -9.40 7.53
CA PHE A 185 -6.74 -10.02 8.80
C PHE A 185 -7.77 -9.83 9.94
N ASP A 186 -8.97 -9.36 9.64
CA ASP A 186 -10.06 -9.12 10.59
C ASP A 186 -11.04 -10.31 10.72
N VAL A 187 -10.78 -11.42 10.03
CA VAL A 187 -11.63 -12.63 10.03
C VAL A 187 -10.83 -13.92 10.20
N GLY A 188 -11.46 -14.94 10.80
CA GLY A 188 -10.91 -16.30 10.92
C GLY A 188 -9.75 -16.45 11.91
N ALA A 189 -8.86 -17.41 11.67
CA ALA A 189 -7.75 -17.76 12.58
C ALA A 189 -6.78 -16.58 12.85
N ALA A 190 -6.66 -15.62 11.93
CA ALA A 190 -5.90 -14.40 12.14
C ALA A 190 -6.51 -13.51 13.25
N LEU A 191 -7.84 -13.45 13.34
CA LEU A 191 -8.54 -12.79 14.43
C LEU A 191 -8.33 -13.53 15.75
N ASP A 192 -8.31 -14.87 15.74
CA ASP A 192 -8.05 -15.65 16.96
C ASP A 192 -6.64 -15.44 17.50
N TRP A 193 -5.63 -15.37 16.63
CA TRP A 193 -4.26 -15.05 17.04
C TRP A 193 -4.09 -13.60 17.50
N SER A 194 -4.94 -12.69 17.01
CA SER A 194 -4.96 -11.30 17.48
C SER A 194 -5.39 -11.18 18.95
N ARG A 195 -6.20 -12.14 19.45
CA ARG A 195 -6.66 -12.20 20.85
C ARG A 195 -5.59 -12.71 21.83
N PHE A 196 -4.55 -13.38 21.33
CA PHE A 196 -3.46 -13.87 22.18
C PHE A 196 -2.59 -12.74 22.73
N ASP A 197 -2.08 -12.93 23.94
CA ASP A 197 -0.94 -12.15 24.43
C ASP A 197 0.34 -12.48 23.64
N PHE A 198 1.43 -11.74 23.87
CA PHE A 198 2.68 -11.94 23.14
C PHE A 198 3.30 -13.33 23.35
N ARG A 199 3.18 -13.94 24.53
CA ARG A 199 3.76 -15.27 24.80
C ARG A 199 2.94 -16.35 24.11
N GLN A 200 1.62 -16.31 24.25
CA GLN A 200 0.69 -17.22 23.60
C GLN A 200 0.86 -17.18 22.08
N ARG A 201 0.93 -15.96 21.50
CA ARG A 201 1.12 -15.80 20.06
C ARG A 201 2.49 -16.30 19.59
N LYS A 202 3.56 -16.01 20.33
CA LYS A 202 4.91 -16.55 20.04
C LYS A 202 4.89 -18.08 19.99
N MET A 203 4.28 -18.72 20.99
CA MET A 203 4.16 -20.19 21.04
C MET A 203 3.37 -20.75 19.85
N ALA A 204 2.25 -20.12 19.47
CA ALA A 204 1.44 -20.55 18.33
C ALA A 204 2.22 -20.45 17.00
N MET A 205 2.94 -19.34 16.79
CA MET A 205 3.80 -19.13 15.62
C MET A 205 4.93 -20.16 15.55
N GLU A 206 5.63 -20.39 16.66
CA GLU A 206 6.74 -21.36 16.72
C GLU A 206 6.25 -22.80 16.53
N SER A 207 5.11 -23.16 17.12
CA SER A 207 4.50 -24.48 16.95
C SER A 207 4.10 -24.73 15.49
N THR A 208 3.48 -23.74 14.85
CA THR A 208 3.11 -23.80 13.43
C THR A 208 4.35 -23.99 12.56
N LEU A 209 5.39 -23.17 12.77
CA LEU A 209 6.60 -23.23 11.98
C LEU A 209 7.36 -24.55 12.19
N LYS A 210 7.44 -25.06 13.43
CA LYS A 210 8.00 -26.40 13.71
C LYS A 210 7.22 -27.50 12.99
N THR A 211 5.90 -27.43 13.01
CA THR A 211 5.04 -28.39 12.31
C THR A 211 5.24 -28.33 10.79
N ALA A 212 5.35 -27.12 10.22
CA ALA A 212 5.61 -26.93 8.80
C ALA A 212 6.97 -27.51 8.39
N LEU A 213 8.02 -27.25 9.18
CA LEU A 213 9.36 -27.79 8.97
C LEU A 213 9.40 -29.32 9.11
N GLY A 214 8.68 -29.88 10.08
CA GLY A 214 8.58 -31.33 10.31
C GLY A 214 7.92 -32.07 9.14
N GLY A 215 7.13 -31.38 8.30
CA GLY A 215 6.56 -31.94 7.08
C GLY A 215 7.54 -32.02 5.91
N LEU A 216 8.74 -31.45 6.01
CA LEU A 216 9.75 -31.53 4.95
C LEU A 216 10.32 -32.95 4.85
N LYS A 217 10.61 -33.40 3.62
CA LYS A 217 11.14 -34.74 3.38
C LYS A 217 12.47 -34.94 4.13
N GLY A 218 12.54 -35.96 4.99
CA GLY A 218 13.73 -36.29 5.77
C GLY A 218 13.95 -35.39 7.00
N ALA A 219 12.98 -34.55 7.35
CA ALA A 219 13.06 -33.72 8.55
C ALA A 219 13.05 -34.56 9.84
N LYS A 220 13.82 -34.12 10.84
CA LYS A 220 13.88 -34.75 12.17
C LYS A 220 13.63 -33.71 13.24
N ALA A 221 12.60 -33.92 14.07
CA ALA A 221 12.32 -33.01 15.19
C ALA A 221 13.46 -33.04 16.21
N VAL A 222 13.83 -31.87 16.71
CA VAL A 222 14.87 -31.69 17.74
C VAL A 222 14.43 -30.64 18.75
N ASP A 223 15.13 -30.55 19.88
CA ASP A 223 14.81 -29.52 20.87
C ASP A 223 14.99 -28.11 20.28
N GLY A 224 13.95 -27.28 20.45
CA GLY A 224 13.90 -25.92 19.91
C GLY A 224 13.79 -25.79 18.38
N GLY A 225 13.68 -26.87 17.60
CA GLY A 225 13.73 -26.77 16.14
C GLY A 225 13.52 -28.08 15.36
N VAL A 226 14.04 -28.09 14.13
CA VAL A 226 13.97 -29.26 13.23
C VAL A 226 15.30 -29.35 12.46
N VAL A 227 15.83 -30.56 12.29
CA VAL A 227 16.94 -30.82 11.36
C VAL A 227 16.36 -31.08 9.98
N VAL A 228 16.82 -30.32 8.99
CA VAL A 228 16.38 -30.44 7.59
C VAL A 228 17.59 -30.67 6.69
N ASN A 229 17.41 -31.41 5.61
CA ASN A 229 18.49 -31.63 4.65
C ASN A 229 18.55 -30.46 3.66
N LEU A 230 19.66 -29.72 3.67
CA LEU A 230 19.96 -28.65 2.70
C LEU A 230 21.24 -29.01 1.96
N ASP A 231 21.16 -29.18 0.65
CA ASP A 231 22.32 -29.49 -0.21
C ASP A 231 23.12 -30.71 0.31
N GLY A 232 22.41 -31.77 0.71
CA GLY A 232 23.02 -33.00 1.25
C GLY A 232 23.61 -32.85 2.65
N LYS A 233 23.39 -31.73 3.35
CA LYS A 233 23.82 -31.49 4.73
C LYS A 233 22.62 -31.43 5.66
N ASP A 234 22.71 -32.15 6.78
CA ASP A 234 21.72 -32.06 7.85
C ASP A 234 21.96 -30.76 8.64
N VAL A 235 21.09 -29.77 8.43
CA VAL A 235 21.17 -28.44 9.05
C VAL A 235 20.10 -28.30 10.13
N ALA A 236 20.52 -27.96 11.34
CA ALA A 236 19.66 -27.62 12.45
C ALA A 236 19.03 -26.24 12.23
N VAL A 237 17.71 -26.24 12.07
CA VAL A 237 16.89 -25.03 11.96
C VAL A 237 16.23 -24.74 13.30
N VAL A 238 16.64 -23.64 13.93
CA VAL A 238 16.09 -23.20 15.22
C VAL A 238 14.98 -22.19 14.97
N VAL A 239 13.84 -22.42 15.60
CA VAL A 239 12.61 -21.64 15.35
C VAL A 239 12.39 -20.62 16.44
N HIS A 240 12.10 -19.38 16.04
CA HIS A 240 11.73 -18.26 16.90
C HIS A 240 10.50 -17.53 16.34
N ALA A 241 9.87 -16.70 17.17
CA ALA A 241 8.83 -15.79 16.70
C ALA A 241 8.82 -14.42 17.39
N ILE A 242 8.59 -13.37 16.58
CA ILE A 242 8.30 -12.02 17.03
C ILE A 242 6.79 -11.79 16.93
N PRO A 243 6.06 -11.78 18.06
CA PRO A 243 4.60 -11.81 18.07
C PRO A 243 3.92 -10.48 17.68
N ALA A 244 4.67 -9.43 17.37
CA ALA A 244 4.10 -8.14 16.97
C ALA A 244 4.90 -7.51 15.81
N SER A 245 4.62 -6.24 15.51
CA SER A 245 5.50 -5.46 14.63
C SER A 245 6.93 -5.46 15.21
N PHE A 246 7.94 -5.59 14.35
CA PHE A 246 9.35 -5.63 14.76
C PHE A 246 9.78 -4.36 15.53
N SER A 247 9.09 -3.24 15.30
CA SER A 247 9.27 -1.99 16.03
C SER A 247 8.87 -2.04 17.51
N VAL A 248 8.06 -3.02 17.93
CA VAL A 248 7.62 -3.18 19.32
C VAL A 248 8.71 -3.86 20.13
N ALA A 249 9.36 -3.11 21.02
CA ALA A 249 10.50 -3.59 21.83
C ALA A 249 10.15 -4.85 22.63
N ALA A 250 9.04 -4.83 23.39
CA ALA A 250 8.61 -5.97 24.20
C ALA A 250 8.37 -7.27 23.40
N ALA A 251 8.01 -7.17 22.11
CA ALA A 251 7.87 -8.36 21.25
C ALA A 251 9.23 -8.86 20.75
N ARG A 252 10.15 -7.94 20.43
CA ARG A 252 11.50 -8.25 19.95
C ARG A 252 12.39 -8.84 21.07
N GLU A 253 12.23 -8.35 22.30
CA GLU A 253 12.96 -8.84 23.47
C GLU A 253 12.70 -10.31 23.79
N LEU A 254 11.53 -10.85 23.43
CA LEU A 254 11.21 -12.27 23.59
C LEU A 254 12.07 -13.20 22.71
N VAL A 255 12.73 -12.65 21.68
CA VAL A 255 13.66 -13.38 20.80
C VAL A 255 15.10 -12.98 21.11
N GLY A 256 15.35 -11.71 21.42
CA GLY A 256 16.69 -11.19 21.69
C GLY A 256 17.63 -11.40 20.50
N ARG A 257 18.84 -11.89 20.77
CA ARG A 257 19.84 -12.26 19.75
C ARG A 257 20.14 -13.76 19.83
N PRO A 258 19.38 -14.61 19.10
CA PRO A 258 19.44 -16.06 19.29
C PRO A 258 20.83 -16.69 19.20
N PHE A 259 21.67 -16.15 18.31
CA PHE A 259 23.01 -16.67 18.06
C PHE A 259 23.98 -16.57 19.23
N LEU A 260 23.68 -15.71 20.23
CA LEU A 260 24.50 -15.61 21.45
C LEU A 260 24.42 -16.89 22.30
N GLU A 261 23.31 -17.64 22.19
CA GLU A 261 23.08 -18.88 22.93
C GLU A 261 23.45 -20.13 22.12
N ASP A 262 24.01 -20.00 20.92
CA ASP A 262 24.34 -21.15 20.07
C ASP A 262 25.28 -22.14 20.75
N HIS A 263 26.20 -21.64 21.57
CA HIS A 263 27.14 -22.45 22.36
C HIS A 263 26.45 -23.42 23.33
N GLN A 264 25.20 -23.16 23.71
CA GLN A 264 24.42 -24.06 24.55
C GLN A 264 23.84 -25.24 23.75
N ARG A 265 23.86 -25.17 22.41
CA ARG A 265 23.25 -26.15 21.49
C ARG A 265 24.25 -27.16 20.92
N VAL A 266 25.45 -27.28 21.51
CA VAL A 266 26.53 -28.14 20.99
C VAL A 266 26.12 -29.61 20.87
N LYS A 267 25.28 -30.11 21.79
CA LYS A 267 24.75 -31.48 21.72
C LYS A 267 23.96 -31.70 20.43
N LEU A 268 23.13 -30.74 20.03
CA LEU A 268 22.41 -30.78 18.76
C LEU A 268 23.38 -30.74 17.56
N LEU A 269 24.39 -29.88 17.64
CA LEU A 269 25.42 -29.72 16.60
C LEU A 269 26.44 -30.87 16.53
N ALA A 270 26.33 -31.88 17.40
CA ALA A 270 27.11 -33.10 17.28
C ALA A 270 26.63 -33.97 16.10
N SER A 271 25.32 -33.93 15.81
CA SER A 271 24.68 -34.74 14.76
C SER A 271 24.16 -33.94 13.56
N ALA A 272 24.26 -32.61 13.61
CA ALA A 272 23.83 -31.69 12.56
C ALA A 272 24.76 -30.46 12.45
N HIS A 273 24.60 -29.66 11.41
CA HIS A 273 25.29 -28.39 11.18
C HIS A 273 24.39 -27.19 11.53
N GLY A 274 24.95 -25.98 11.63
CA GLY A 274 24.19 -24.75 11.88
C GLY A 274 24.56 -24.04 13.19
N PRO A 275 23.62 -23.29 13.80
CA PRO A 275 22.20 -23.18 13.43
C PRO A 275 21.90 -22.21 12.28
N LEU A 276 20.81 -22.50 11.55
CA LEU A 276 20.03 -21.51 10.79
C LEU A 276 18.85 -21.09 11.67
N HIS A 277 18.67 -19.80 11.96
CA HIS A 277 17.49 -19.37 12.71
C HIS A 277 16.38 -18.88 11.79
N LEU A 278 15.20 -19.47 11.90
CA LEU A 278 13.98 -18.96 11.29
C LEU A 278 13.16 -18.18 12.32
N ILE A 279 12.86 -16.93 12.01
CA ILE A 279 12.17 -16.01 12.89
C ILE A 279 10.84 -15.63 12.24
N ALA A 280 9.75 -16.25 12.71
CA ALA A 280 8.40 -15.91 12.27
C ALA A 280 8.03 -14.51 12.77
N CYS A 281 7.73 -13.58 11.87
CA CYS A 281 7.37 -12.20 12.21
C CYS A 281 5.88 -11.97 11.95
N HIS A 282 5.14 -11.53 12.97
CA HIS A 282 3.70 -11.30 12.84
C HIS A 282 3.35 -10.34 11.70
N ARG A 283 4.17 -9.30 11.45
CA ARG A 283 4.03 -8.46 10.25
C ARG A 283 5.19 -8.67 9.27
N GLY A 284 6.41 -8.45 9.72
CA GLY A 284 7.63 -8.57 8.92
C GLY A 284 8.76 -7.81 9.60
N ALA A 285 9.93 -7.84 8.96
CA ALA A 285 11.10 -7.03 9.32
C ALA A 285 11.61 -6.33 8.06
N THR A 286 12.12 -5.11 8.20
CA THR A 286 12.89 -4.45 7.13
C THR A 286 14.32 -4.98 7.10
N GLU A 287 15.03 -4.77 6.00
CA GLU A 287 16.47 -5.08 5.89
C GLU A 287 17.27 -4.45 7.02
N THR A 288 17.05 -3.16 7.30
CA THR A 288 17.70 -2.44 8.40
C THR A 288 17.42 -3.09 9.76
N GLN A 289 16.19 -3.54 10.00
CA GLN A 289 15.80 -4.22 11.24
C GLN A 289 16.47 -5.59 11.38
N ALA A 290 16.52 -6.36 10.30
CA ALA A 290 17.18 -7.66 10.25
C ALA A 290 18.69 -7.54 10.49
N THR A 291 19.37 -6.63 9.80
CA THR A 291 20.80 -6.37 9.96
C THR A 291 21.13 -5.82 11.35
N SER A 292 20.27 -4.96 11.91
CA SER A 292 20.44 -4.43 13.27
C SER A 292 20.37 -5.54 14.34
N LEU A 293 19.49 -6.54 14.15
CA LEU A 293 19.42 -7.69 15.05
C LEU A 293 20.68 -8.55 14.97
N LEU A 294 21.18 -8.79 13.76
CA LEU A 294 22.43 -9.51 13.51
C LEU A 294 23.62 -8.78 14.15
N GLY A 295 23.62 -7.44 14.10
CA GLY A 295 24.63 -6.60 14.72
C GLY A 295 25.95 -6.52 13.93
N PHE A 296 25.94 -6.96 12.67
CA PHE A 296 27.08 -6.90 11.77
C PHE A 296 26.72 -6.10 10.51
N PRO A 297 27.44 -5.01 10.19
CA PRO A 297 27.07 -4.13 9.08
C PRO A 297 27.37 -4.73 7.70
N ASP A 298 28.42 -5.55 7.58
CA ASP A 298 28.83 -6.18 6.32
C ASP A 298 28.21 -7.58 6.18
N ALA A 299 26.87 -7.61 6.11
CA ALA A 299 26.09 -8.83 6.00
C ALA A 299 25.49 -8.99 4.60
N THR A 300 25.37 -10.23 4.14
CA THR A 300 24.49 -10.56 3.01
C THR A 300 23.05 -10.28 3.43
N VAL A 301 22.32 -9.48 2.66
CA VAL A 301 20.91 -9.18 2.89
C VAL A 301 20.12 -9.46 1.62
N VAL A 302 19.08 -10.28 1.73
CA VAL A 302 18.20 -10.61 0.60
C VAL A 302 16.75 -10.46 1.02
N SER A 303 16.03 -9.53 0.38
CA SER A 303 14.58 -9.44 0.46
C SER A 303 13.92 -10.33 -0.58
N GLY A 304 12.94 -11.13 -0.14
CA GLY A 304 12.21 -12.05 -0.99
C GLY A 304 10.72 -12.14 -0.62
N PRO A 305 9.94 -12.93 -1.37
CA PRO A 305 8.50 -13.09 -1.12
C PRO A 305 8.19 -13.76 0.24
N PHE A 306 9.18 -14.38 0.88
CA PHE A 306 9.09 -14.94 2.23
C PHE A 306 9.35 -13.90 3.34
N GLY A 307 10.00 -12.78 3.03
CA GLY A 307 10.50 -11.80 4.02
C GLY A 307 11.96 -11.43 3.76
N VAL A 308 12.81 -11.48 4.78
CA VAL A 308 14.22 -11.05 4.69
C VAL A 308 15.15 -12.14 5.17
N PHE A 309 16.15 -12.49 4.38
CA PHE A 309 17.27 -13.35 4.78
C PHE A 309 18.50 -12.49 5.04
N VAL A 310 19.18 -12.72 6.16
CA VAL A 310 20.48 -12.10 6.45
C VAL A 310 21.50 -13.14 6.89
N ALA A 311 22.73 -12.98 6.43
CA ALA A 311 23.85 -13.84 6.83
C ALA A 311 25.14 -13.04 6.95
N ASP A 312 25.90 -13.33 7.99
CA ASP A 312 27.23 -12.77 8.18
C ASP A 312 28.30 -13.80 7.76
N ASP A 313 29.35 -13.32 7.11
CA ASP A 313 30.45 -14.17 6.62
C ASP A 313 31.63 -14.32 7.58
N VAL A 314 31.65 -13.63 8.72
CA VAL A 314 32.72 -13.77 9.71
C VAL A 314 32.36 -14.78 10.79
N GLN A 315 31.28 -14.53 11.53
CA GLN A 315 30.73 -15.38 12.59
C GLN A 315 29.85 -16.51 12.04
N LYS A 316 29.49 -16.45 10.75
CA LYS A 316 28.67 -17.44 10.02
C LYS A 316 27.25 -17.58 10.57
N VAL A 317 26.73 -16.51 11.17
CA VAL A 317 25.37 -16.44 11.70
C VAL A 317 24.39 -16.22 10.55
N GLN A 318 23.23 -16.87 10.61
CA GLN A 318 22.23 -16.82 9.54
C GLN A 318 20.82 -16.72 10.11
N PHE A 319 20.05 -15.75 9.64
CA PHE A 319 18.64 -15.55 9.99
C PHE A 319 17.77 -15.50 8.74
N ALA A 320 16.58 -16.10 8.80
CA ALA A 320 15.50 -15.76 7.89
C ALA A 320 14.28 -15.26 8.68
N PHE A 321 13.90 -14.02 8.42
CA PHE A 321 12.73 -13.37 8.97
C PHE A 321 11.54 -13.63 8.04
N LEU A 322 10.63 -14.49 8.47
CA LEU A 322 9.44 -14.86 7.71
C LEU A 322 8.33 -13.82 7.95
N ALA A 323 7.87 -13.16 6.90
CA ALA A 323 6.87 -12.10 6.99
C ALA A 323 5.43 -12.65 7.11
N ASN A 324 4.52 -11.80 7.59
CA ASN A 324 3.08 -12.05 7.70
C ASN A 324 2.69 -13.36 8.41
N CYS A 325 3.40 -13.75 9.46
CA CYS A 325 3.09 -14.93 10.25
C CYS A 325 1.94 -14.65 11.25
N ARG A 326 0.73 -14.40 10.75
CA ARG A 326 -0.45 -13.98 11.55
C ARG A 326 -1.43 -15.09 11.89
N ASP A 327 -1.33 -16.22 11.20
CA ASP A 327 -2.13 -17.42 11.41
C ASP A 327 -1.36 -18.65 10.92
N ASP A 328 -1.95 -19.83 11.13
CA ASP A 328 -1.34 -21.11 10.74
C ASP A 328 -0.99 -21.18 9.24
N SER A 329 -1.92 -20.77 8.38
CA SER A 329 -1.76 -20.87 6.93
C SER A 329 -0.70 -19.92 6.38
N GLN A 330 -0.68 -18.67 6.84
CA GLN A 330 0.30 -17.68 6.40
C GLN A 330 1.70 -18.01 6.91
N THR A 331 1.83 -18.51 8.14
CA THR A 331 3.13 -18.98 8.66
C THR A 331 3.65 -20.18 7.87
N ARG A 332 2.80 -21.16 7.53
CA ARG A 332 3.19 -22.28 6.65
C ARG A 332 3.60 -21.78 5.27
N HIS A 333 2.83 -20.87 4.69
CA HIS A 333 3.13 -20.32 3.37
C HIS A 333 4.46 -19.56 3.35
N ALA A 334 4.74 -18.70 4.34
CA ALA A 334 6.01 -17.99 4.43
C ALA A 334 7.21 -18.95 4.56
N SER A 335 7.06 -20.03 5.34
CA SER A 335 8.06 -21.11 5.41
C SER A 335 8.27 -21.76 4.05
N GLN A 336 7.19 -22.15 3.36
CA GLN A 336 7.26 -22.75 2.03
C GLN A 336 8.01 -21.84 1.04
N ARG A 337 7.66 -20.55 0.98
CA ARG A 337 8.30 -19.57 0.09
C ARG A 337 9.81 -19.44 0.35
N PHE A 338 10.25 -19.58 1.60
CA PHE A 338 11.68 -19.53 1.93
C PHE A 338 12.44 -20.74 1.37
N PHE A 339 11.93 -21.97 1.55
CA PHE A 339 12.58 -23.17 1.02
C PHE A 339 12.49 -23.26 -0.51
N GLU A 340 11.38 -22.80 -1.11
CA GLU A 340 11.28 -22.66 -2.56
C GLU A 340 12.35 -21.71 -3.11
N TRP A 341 12.55 -20.56 -2.45
CA TRP A 341 13.61 -19.63 -2.81
C TRP A 341 15.00 -20.27 -2.73
N LEU A 342 15.33 -20.96 -1.63
CA LEU A 342 16.60 -21.66 -1.48
C LEU A 342 16.88 -22.67 -2.61
N GLN A 343 15.84 -23.38 -3.06
CA GLN A 343 15.95 -24.35 -4.14
C GLN A 343 16.08 -23.67 -5.51
N GLN A 344 15.29 -22.64 -5.78
CA GLN A 344 15.23 -21.96 -7.08
C GLN A 344 16.50 -21.16 -7.38
N THR A 345 17.13 -20.57 -6.36
CA THR A 345 18.32 -19.73 -6.54
C THR A 345 19.64 -20.46 -6.32
N GLY A 346 19.59 -21.69 -5.79
CA GLY A 346 20.80 -22.42 -5.37
C GLY A 346 21.39 -21.94 -4.05
N GLU A 347 20.76 -20.99 -3.35
CA GLU A 347 21.21 -20.49 -2.04
C GLU A 347 21.27 -21.57 -0.96
N ALA A 348 20.55 -22.70 -1.13
CA ALA A 348 20.65 -23.86 -0.24
C ALA A 348 22.10 -24.30 0.01
N ALA A 349 22.95 -24.29 -1.02
CA ALA A 349 24.36 -24.69 -0.92
C ALA A 349 25.18 -23.71 -0.07
N LEU A 350 24.93 -22.40 -0.22
CA LEU A 350 25.61 -21.36 0.56
C LEU A 350 25.15 -21.39 2.02
N VAL A 351 23.85 -21.57 2.26
CA VAL A 351 23.29 -21.72 3.61
C VAL A 351 23.87 -22.94 4.32
N ALA A 352 23.94 -24.09 3.63
CA ALA A 352 24.55 -25.31 4.16
C ALA A 352 26.04 -25.13 4.47
N ARG A 353 26.80 -24.49 3.58
CA ARG A 353 28.23 -24.19 3.79
C ARG A 353 28.44 -23.31 5.02
N ARG A 354 27.67 -22.22 5.16
CA ARG A 354 27.72 -21.35 6.34
C ARG A 354 27.35 -22.12 7.61
N ALA A 355 26.33 -22.98 7.56
CA ALA A 355 25.92 -23.82 8.69
C ALA A 355 27.02 -24.77 9.15
N VAL A 356 27.76 -25.41 8.23
CA VAL A 356 28.92 -26.26 8.55
C VAL A 356 29.98 -25.47 9.29
N SER A 357 30.31 -24.27 8.80
CA SER A 357 31.32 -23.40 9.43
C SER A 357 30.88 -22.87 10.79
N ARG A 358 29.62 -22.46 10.94
CA ARG A 358 29.05 -22.01 12.21
C ARG A 358 29.15 -23.10 13.27
N ALA A 359 28.83 -24.35 12.92
CA ALA A 359 28.94 -25.47 13.85
C ALA A 359 30.37 -25.66 14.39
N ARG A 360 31.41 -25.39 13.60
CA ARG A 360 32.81 -25.44 14.07
C ARG A 360 33.09 -24.31 15.06
N ILE A 361 32.69 -23.08 14.74
CA ILE A 361 32.85 -21.91 15.61
C ILE A 361 32.17 -22.16 16.95
N VAL A 362 30.91 -22.60 16.93
CA VAL A 362 30.10 -22.84 18.13
C VAL A 362 30.72 -23.93 19.01
N LYS A 363 31.25 -25.01 18.43
CA LYS A 363 31.95 -26.07 19.17
C LYS A 363 33.20 -25.55 19.89
N VAL A 364 33.98 -24.69 19.23
CA VAL A 364 35.16 -24.06 19.85
C VAL A 364 34.75 -23.14 20.98
N VAL A 365 33.80 -22.22 20.75
CA VAL A 365 33.31 -21.28 21.77
C VAL A 365 32.79 -22.03 23.01
N ALA A 366 32.03 -23.10 22.82
CA ALA A 366 31.52 -23.88 23.93
C ALA A 366 32.60 -24.64 24.69
N LYS A 367 33.70 -25.02 24.04
CA LYS A 367 34.84 -25.63 24.73
C LYS A 367 35.52 -24.61 25.63
N GLU A 368 35.75 -23.39 25.14
CA GLU A 368 36.36 -22.30 25.92
C GLU A 368 35.51 -21.88 27.12
N ILE A 369 34.18 -21.83 26.99
CA ILE A 369 33.27 -21.45 28.09
C ILE A 369 33.20 -22.53 29.19
N ASN A 370 33.36 -23.80 28.83
CA ASN A 370 33.32 -24.93 29.77
C ASN A 370 34.71 -25.34 30.28
N THR A 371 35.76 -24.61 29.91
CA THR A 371 37.11 -24.74 30.49
C THR A 371 37.19 -23.84 31.72
#